data_AF-I3M729-F1
#
_entry.id   AF-I3M729-F1
#
_cell.length_a   1.000
_cell.length_b   1.000
_cell.length_c   1.000
_cell.angle_alpha   90.00
_cell.angle_beta   90.00
_cell.angle_gamma   90.00
#
_symmetry.space_group_name_H-M   'P 1'
#
loop_
_entity.id
_entity.type
_entity.pdbx_description
1 polymer ?
#
loop_
_entity_poly.entity_id
_entity_poly.type
_entity_poly.pdbx_seq_one_letter_code
_entity_poly.pdbx_strand_id
1 'polypeptide(L)'
;MPCARLASCWGGRVLPLLLAYICYLLLGATVFQLLEKQAEAQSRDQFQVEKLRFLENYTCLDQRALEQFVQVIMEAWVKGVNPKGNSTNPSNWDFGSSFFFAGTVVTTIGYGNLAPSTEAGQVFCVFYALVGIPLNVVFLNHLGTGLRAHLATLERWEDQPRRSQLLQVLGLALFLILGTLVVLIFPPMAFSRVEGWSFGEGFYFAFITLSTIGFGDYVVGTDPSKRYISVYRSLAAVWILLGLAWLALVLSLGPLLLHRCSQLWLNGRSLNLKDRAAPDPQGLPRPQKMPISA
;
A
#
# COMPACT_ATOMS: atom_id res chain seq x y z
N MET A 1 -40.85 21.38 -7.13
CA MET A 1 -39.96 20.80 -8.16
C MET A 1 -38.58 20.52 -7.56
N PRO A 2 -38.27 19.30 -7.11
CA PRO A 2 -36.99 18.95 -6.48
C PRO A 2 -35.86 18.56 -7.46
N CYS A 3 -36.17 18.25 -8.72
CA CYS A 3 -35.19 17.75 -9.69
C CYS A 3 -34.13 18.78 -10.14
N ALA A 4 -34.40 20.09 -10.05
CA ALA A 4 -33.47 21.10 -10.55
C ALA A 4 -32.27 21.35 -9.61
N ARG A 5 -32.35 20.97 -8.32
CA ARG A 5 -31.25 21.16 -7.35
C ARG A 5 -30.26 19.99 -7.33
N LEU A 6 -30.63 18.81 -7.79
CA LEU A 6 -29.74 17.64 -7.87
C LEU A 6 -28.75 17.74 -9.06
N ALA A 7 -29.18 18.29 -10.20
CA ALA A 7 -28.32 18.47 -11.37
C ALA A 7 -27.20 19.51 -11.16
N SER A 8 -27.46 20.55 -10.35
CA SER A 8 -26.50 21.62 -10.06
C SER A 8 -25.35 21.18 -9.13
N CYS A 9 -25.55 20.13 -8.32
CA CYS A 9 -24.51 19.64 -7.39
C CYS A 9 -23.51 18.68 -8.04
N TRP A 10 -23.92 17.97 -9.11
CA TRP A 10 -23.05 17.04 -9.83
C TRP A 10 -22.18 17.73 -10.88
N GLY A 11 -22.69 18.76 -11.57
CA GLY A 11 -22.03 19.32 -12.74
C GLY A 11 -20.74 20.11 -12.49
N GLY A 12 -20.63 20.84 -11.37
CA GLY A 12 -19.56 21.85 -11.20
C GLY A 12 -18.20 21.31 -10.73
N ARG A 13 -18.18 20.28 -9.88
CA ARG A 13 -16.93 19.74 -9.28
C ARG A 13 -16.68 18.27 -9.58
N VAL A 14 -17.71 17.47 -9.83
CA VAL A 14 -17.54 16.03 -10.11
C VAL A 14 -17.02 15.81 -11.52
N LEU A 15 -17.51 16.57 -12.50
CA LEU A 15 -17.06 16.48 -13.88
C LEU A 15 -15.54 16.70 -14.06
N PRO A 16 -14.92 17.78 -13.53
CA PRO A 16 -13.47 17.95 -13.64
C PRO A 16 -12.67 16.86 -12.89
N LEU A 17 -13.18 16.35 -11.75
CA LEU A 17 -12.54 15.24 -11.04
C LEU A 17 -12.59 13.94 -11.84
N LEU A 18 -13.73 13.65 -12.48
CA LEU A 18 -13.89 12.49 -13.34
C LEU A 18 -12.95 12.57 -14.55
N LEU A 19 -12.87 13.74 -15.19
CA LEU A 19 -11.96 13.97 -16.31
C LEU A 19 -10.50 13.78 -15.88
N ALA A 20 -10.09 14.36 -14.75
CA ALA A 20 -8.74 14.18 -14.22
C ALA A 20 -8.42 12.70 -13.93
N TYR A 21 -9.38 11.95 -13.37
CA TYR A 21 -9.23 10.52 -13.11
C TYR A 21 -9.10 9.70 -14.39
N ILE A 22 -9.92 9.97 -15.40
CA ILE A 22 -9.82 9.32 -16.72
C ILE A 22 -8.47 9.65 -17.37
N CYS A 23 -8.02 10.91 -17.32
CA CYS A 23 -6.70 11.29 -17.84
C CYS A 23 -5.57 10.54 -17.11
N TYR A 24 -5.66 10.36 -15.80
CA TYR A 24 -4.69 9.59 -15.02
C TYR A 24 -4.64 8.11 -15.45
N LEU A 25 -5.79 7.48 -15.67
CA LEU A 25 -5.86 6.11 -16.19
C LEU A 25 -5.29 5.98 -17.61
N LEU A 26 -5.61 6.92 -18.50
CA LEU A 26 -5.08 6.94 -19.87
C LEU A 26 -3.57 7.12 -19.91
N LEU A 27 -3.03 7.99 -19.05
CA LEU A 27 -1.59 8.15 -18.87
C LEU A 27 -0.96 6.83 -18.41
N GLY A 28 -1.50 6.21 -17.36
CA GLY A 28 -1.02 4.91 -16.87
C GLY A 28 -1.06 3.83 -17.95
N ALA A 29 -2.18 3.70 -18.67
CA ALA A 29 -2.35 2.73 -19.75
C ALA A 29 -1.31 2.92 -20.87
N THR A 30 -1.06 4.17 -21.28
CA THR A 30 -0.05 4.48 -22.30
C THR A 30 1.35 4.12 -21.81
N VAL A 31 1.69 4.47 -20.56
CA VAL A 31 3.01 4.15 -19.99
C VAL A 31 3.20 2.64 -19.89
N PHE A 32 2.24 1.88 -19.36
CA PHE A 32 2.34 0.42 -19.29
C PHE A 32 2.42 -0.21 -20.67
N GLN A 33 1.63 0.25 -21.64
CA GLN A 33 1.71 -0.27 -23.01
C GLN A 33 3.09 -0.02 -23.63
N LEU A 34 3.70 1.15 -23.40
CA LEU A 34 5.02 1.46 -23.94
C LEU A 34 6.13 0.64 -23.28
N LEU A 35 6.04 0.40 -21.97
CA LEU A 35 7.05 -0.34 -21.22
C LEU A 35 6.93 -1.86 -21.42
N GLU A 36 5.71 -2.40 -21.38
CA GLU A 36 5.48 -3.86 -21.30
C GLU A 36 5.27 -4.53 -22.66
N LYS A 37 4.71 -3.84 -23.67
CA LYS A 37 4.35 -4.47 -24.95
C LYS A 37 5.56 -5.08 -25.67
N GLN A 38 6.72 -4.42 -25.60
CA GLN A 38 7.92 -4.94 -26.24
C GLN A 38 8.49 -6.14 -25.48
N ALA A 39 8.49 -6.09 -24.15
CA ALA A 39 8.92 -7.19 -23.30
C ALA A 39 8.02 -8.43 -23.46
N GLU A 40 6.70 -8.24 -23.54
CA GLU A 40 5.72 -9.30 -23.82
C GLU A 40 6.00 -9.96 -25.18
N ALA A 41 6.19 -9.16 -26.24
CA ALA A 41 6.48 -9.69 -27.57
C ALA A 41 7.77 -10.52 -27.58
N GLN A 42 8.84 -10.03 -26.94
CA GLN A 42 10.09 -10.77 -26.81
C GLN A 42 9.93 -12.07 -26.02
N SER A 43 9.20 -12.04 -24.89
CA SER A 43 8.94 -13.23 -24.08
C SER A 43 8.12 -14.28 -24.85
N ARG A 44 7.10 -13.85 -25.60
CA ARG A 44 6.30 -14.73 -26.46
C ARG A 44 7.14 -15.39 -27.54
N ASP A 45 7.97 -14.60 -28.23
CA ASP A 45 8.79 -15.11 -29.33
C ASP A 45 9.86 -16.07 -28.77
N GLN A 46 10.47 -15.75 -27.62
CA GLN A 46 11.39 -16.63 -26.91
C GLN A 46 10.72 -17.95 -26.51
N PHE A 47 9.49 -17.90 -25.98
CA PHE A 47 8.73 -19.11 -25.62
C PHE A 47 8.48 -20.02 -26.83
N GLN A 48 8.12 -19.45 -27.99
CA GLN A 48 7.93 -20.23 -29.21
C GLN A 48 9.23 -20.87 -29.71
N VAL A 49 10.36 -20.12 -29.66
CA VAL A 49 11.66 -20.64 -30.06
C VAL A 49 12.12 -21.77 -29.13
N GLU A 50 12.00 -21.62 -27.81
CA GLU A 50 12.34 -22.69 -26.86
C GLU A 50 11.45 -23.92 -27.04
N LYS A 51 10.16 -23.72 -27.32
CA LYS A 51 9.23 -24.83 -27.63
C LYS A 51 9.66 -25.60 -28.88
N LEU A 52 10.05 -24.91 -29.95
CA LEU A 52 10.55 -25.56 -31.18
C LEU A 52 11.87 -26.27 -30.93
N ARG A 53 12.82 -25.63 -30.23
CA ARG A 53 14.11 -26.24 -29.86
C ARG A 53 13.91 -27.51 -29.02
N PHE A 54 12.93 -27.51 -28.12
CA PHE A 54 12.58 -28.69 -27.33
C PHE A 54 12.07 -29.83 -28.22
N LEU A 55 11.20 -29.54 -29.20
CA LEU A 55 10.71 -30.55 -30.15
C LEU A 55 11.84 -31.09 -31.06
N GLU A 56 12.78 -30.25 -31.49
CA GLU A 56 13.95 -30.68 -32.27
C GLU A 56 14.85 -31.63 -31.47
N ASN A 57 15.05 -31.37 -30.17
CA ASN A 57 15.87 -32.22 -29.30
C ASN A 57 15.19 -33.56 -28.95
N TYR A 58 13.85 -33.60 -28.98
CA TYR A 58 13.06 -34.78 -28.66
C TYR A 58 12.17 -35.19 -29.85
N THR A 59 12.78 -35.78 -30.87
CA THR A 59 12.12 -36.18 -32.13
C THR A 59 11.01 -37.23 -31.97
N CYS A 60 10.94 -37.90 -30.82
CA CYS A 60 9.85 -38.82 -30.47
C CYS A 60 8.58 -38.11 -29.94
N LEU A 61 8.65 -36.80 -29.70
CA LEU A 61 7.57 -36.00 -29.16
C LEU A 61 6.96 -35.11 -30.25
N ASP A 62 5.72 -35.38 -30.63
CA ASP A 62 4.98 -34.53 -31.55
C ASP A 62 4.46 -33.26 -30.86
N GLN A 63 4.27 -32.19 -31.64
CA GLN A 63 3.79 -30.90 -31.15
C GLN A 63 2.47 -31.01 -30.35
N ARG A 64 1.53 -31.85 -30.79
CA ARG A 64 0.24 -32.06 -30.11
C ARG A 64 0.42 -32.68 -28.72
N ALA A 65 1.33 -33.66 -28.59
CA ALA A 65 1.61 -34.29 -27.31
C ALA A 65 2.25 -33.29 -26.33
N LEU A 66 3.17 -32.44 -26.82
CA LEU A 66 3.75 -31.37 -26.01
C LEU A 66 2.69 -30.36 -25.56
N GLU A 67 1.79 -29.93 -26.45
CA GLU A 67 0.72 -28.99 -26.11
C GLU A 67 -0.26 -29.57 -25.09
N GLN A 68 -0.63 -30.85 -25.22
CA GLN A 68 -1.44 -31.55 -24.22
C GLN A 68 -0.73 -31.60 -22.87
N PHE A 69 0.56 -31.89 -22.83
CA PHE A 69 1.34 -31.91 -21.59
C PHE A 69 1.42 -30.51 -20.96
N VAL A 70 1.68 -29.47 -21.75
CA VAL A 70 1.68 -28.08 -21.27
C VAL A 70 0.31 -27.71 -20.71
N GLN A 71 -0.78 -28.12 -21.36
CA GLN A 71 -2.14 -27.88 -20.86
C GLN A 71 -2.37 -28.52 -19.49
N VAL A 72 -1.92 -29.77 -19.28
CA VAL A 72 -2.01 -30.44 -17.97
C VAL A 72 -1.23 -29.69 -16.91
N ILE A 73 -0.02 -29.22 -17.23
CA ILE A 73 0.81 -28.42 -16.30
C ILE A 73 0.09 -27.10 -15.95
N MET A 74 -0.44 -26.40 -16.95
CA MET A 74 -1.14 -25.13 -16.75
C MET A 74 -2.41 -25.31 -15.92
N GLU A 75 -3.16 -26.40 -16.13
CA GLU A 75 -4.34 -26.72 -15.34
C GLU A 75 -3.98 -27.02 -13.88
N ALA A 76 -2.90 -27.77 -13.65
CA ALA A 76 -2.38 -28.03 -12.31
C ALA A 76 -1.97 -26.72 -11.61
N TRP A 77 -1.28 -25.82 -12.32
CA TRP A 77 -0.87 -24.51 -11.79
C TRP A 77 -2.08 -23.65 -11.39
N VAL A 78 -3.10 -23.55 -12.23
CA VAL A 78 -4.34 -22.79 -11.95
C VAL A 78 -5.08 -23.36 -10.74
N LYS A 79 -5.00 -24.68 -10.52
CA LYS A 79 -5.54 -25.34 -9.30
C LYS A 79 -4.64 -25.17 -8.08
N GLY A 80 -3.55 -24.40 -8.16
CA GLY A 80 -2.63 -24.13 -7.08
C GLY A 80 -1.63 -25.26 -6.81
N VAL A 81 -1.36 -26.14 -7.78
CA VAL A 81 -0.34 -27.19 -7.68
C VAL A 81 0.92 -26.76 -8.41
N ASN A 82 2.04 -26.67 -7.70
CA ASN A 82 3.31 -26.28 -8.31
C ASN A 82 3.95 -27.48 -9.06
N PRO A 83 4.10 -27.43 -10.40
CA PRO A 83 4.61 -28.55 -11.20
C PRO A 83 6.11 -28.80 -11.01
N LYS A 84 6.85 -27.84 -10.44
CA LYS A 84 8.26 -28.05 -10.04
C LYS A 84 8.38 -28.81 -8.72
N GLY A 85 7.28 -28.97 -8.00
CA GLY A 85 7.27 -29.62 -6.70
C GLY A 85 7.32 -31.14 -6.80
N ASN A 86 7.92 -31.79 -5.79
CA ASN A 86 7.85 -33.24 -5.63
C ASN A 86 6.71 -33.63 -4.68
N SER A 87 6.28 -34.88 -4.72
CA SER A 87 5.20 -35.46 -3.87
C SER A 87 5.43 -35.32 -2.36
N THR A 88 6.66 -35.01 -1.96
CA THR A 88 7.07 -34.79 -0.56
C THR A 88 6.90 -33.34 -0.08
N ASN A 89 6.51 -32.42 -0.95
CA ASN A 89 6.36 -31.02 -0.59
C ASN A 89 5.14 -30.80 0.32
N PRO A 90 5.21 -29.84 1.24
CA PRO A 90 4.10 -29.53 2.12
C PRO A 90 2.88 -29.07 1.32
N SER A 91 1.69 -29.40 1.82
CA SER A 91 0.42 -28.99 1.21
C SER A 91 0.30 -27.47 1.18
N ASN A 92 -0.19 -26.93 0.06
CA ASN A 92 -0.55 -25.51 -0.05
C ASN A 92 -1.76 -25.11 0.82
N TRP A 93 -2.48 -26.10 1.37
CA TRP A 93 -3.59 -25.94 2.30
C TRP A 93 -3.28 -26.47 3.70
N ASP A 94 -2.02 -26.42 4.13
CA ASP A 94 -1.69 -26.56 5.56
C ASP A 94 -2.26 -25.38 6.37
N PHE A 95 -2.26 -25.47 7.71
CA PHE A 95 -2.89 -24.43 8.53
C PHE A 95 -2.25 -23.05 8.34
N GLY A 96 -0.92 -22.97 8.25
CA GLY A 96 -0.22 -21.70 8.06
C GLY A 96 -0.55 -21.03 6.73
N SER A 97 -0.62 -21.80 5.65
CA SER A 97 -1.03 -21.31 4.34
C SER A 97 -2.51 -20.96 4.28
N SER A 98 -3.36 -21.75 4.94
CA SER A 98 -4.80 -21.50 5.02
C SER A 98 -5.12 -20.24 5.81
N PHE A 99 -4.39 -19.98 6.90
CA PHE A 99 -4.49 -18.74 7.67
C PHE A 99 -4.02 -17.53 6.85
N PHE A 100 -2.92 -17.67 6.11
CA PHE A 100 -2.46 -16.63 5.19
C PHE A 100 -3.49 -16.33 4.11
N PHE A 101 -4.06 -17.36 3.46
CA PHE A 101 -5.14 -17.21 2.49
C PHE A 101 -6.39 -16.55 3.10
N ALA A 102 -6.82 -16.98 4.28
CA ALA A 102 -7.96 -16.38 4.97
C ALA A 102 -7.73 -14.90 5.29
N GLY A 103 -6.49 -14.54 5.64
CA GLY A 103 -6.06 -13.16 5.80
C GLY A 103 -6.17 -12.36 4.51
N THR A 104 -5.62 -12.87 3.39
CA THR A 104 -5.62 -12.16 2.10
C THR A 104 -7.02 -11.96 1.52
N VAL A 105 -7.97 -12.86 1.79
CA VAL A 105 -9.39 -12.70 1.43
C VAL A 105 -10.01 -11.54 2.20
N VAL A 106 -9.82 -11.50 3.52
CA VAL A 106 -10.43 -10.49 4.40
C VAL A 106 -9.82 -9.10 4.22
N THR A 107 -8.53 -9.04 3.90
CA THR A 107 -7.82 -7.80 3.58
C THR A 107 -7.96 -7.36 2.13
N THR A 108 -8.72 -8.10 1.32
CA THR A 108 -8.95 -7.84 -0.11
C THR A 108 -7.68 -7.76 -0.95
N ILE A 109 -6.61 -8.44 -0.54
CA ILE A 109 -5.35 -8.50 -1.29
C ILE A 109 -5.49 -9.51 -2.43
N GLY A 110 -5.94 -10.73 -2.11
CA GLY A 110 -6.27 -11.76 -3.10
C GLY A 110 -5.21 -12.04 -4.17
N TYR A 111 -4.00 -12.47 -3.79
CA TYR A 111 -2.88 -12.75 -4.72
C TYR A 111 -3.21 -13.67 -5.91
N GLY A 112 -4.25 -14.51 -5.82
CA GLY A 112 -4.68 -15.37 -6.93
C GLY A 112 -3.78 -16.59 -7.21
N ASN A 113 -2.65 -16.73 -6.52
CA ASN A 113 -1.77 -17.90 -6.60
C ASN A 113 -2.35 -19.16 -5.93
N LEU A 114 -3.37 -18.97 -5.08
CA LEU A 114 -4.12 -20.04 -4.42
C LEU A 114 -5.61 -19.66 -4.38
N ALA A 115 -6.48 -20.58 -4.79
CA ALA A 115 -7.93 -20.40 -4.76
C ALA A 115 -8.64 -21.72 -4.43
N PRO A 116 -9.82 -21.70 -3.75
CA PRO A 116 -10.58 -22.90 -3.48
C PRO A 116 -11.07 -23.53 -4.78
N SER A 117 -10.74 -24.81 -4.97
CA SER A 117 -11.13 -25.58 -6.15
C SER A 117 -12.43 -26.36 -5.99
N THR A 118 -12.92 -26.52 -4.74
CA THR A 118 -14.17 -27.21 -4.43
C THR A 118 -15.35 -26.24 -4.44
N GLU A 119 -16.52 -26.70 -4.90
CA GLU A 119 -17.75 -25.91 -4.87
C GLU A 119 -18.08 -25.43 -3.45
N ALA A 120 -17.97 -26.32 -2.46
CA ALA A 120 -18.18 -25.98 -1.05
C ALA A 120 -17.19 -24.92 -0.55
N GLY A 121 -15.91 -25.01 -0.94
CA GLY A 121 -14.89 -24.02 -0.58
C GLY A 121 -15.12 -22.65 -1.21
N GLN A 122 -15.58 -22.62 -2.47
CA GLN A 122 -15.96 -21.37 -3.16
C GLN A 122 -17.17 -20.71 -2.50
N VAL A 123 -18.22 -21.48 -2.22
CA VAL A 123 -19.41 -20.97 -1.51
C VAL A 123 -19.04 -20.46 -0.12
N PHE A 124 -18.23 -21.21 0.63
CA PHE A 124 -17.73 -20.76 1.93
C PHE A 124 -16.94 -19.46 1.82
N CYS A 125 -16.05 -19.34 0.84
CA CYS A 125 -15.23 -18.14 0.61
C CYS A 125 -16.10 -16.90 0.38
N VAL A 126 -17.20 -17.02 -0.37
CA VAL A 126 -18.14 -15.90 -0.60
C VAL A 126 -18.74 -15.40 0.72
N PHE A 127 -19.29 -16.29 1.55
CA PHE A 127 -19.88 -15.89 2.83
C PHE A 127 -18.84 -15.40 3.83
N TYR A 128 -17.66 -16.03 3.85
CA TYR A 128 -16.54 -15.61 4.68
C TYR A 128 -16.06 -14.19 4.32
N ALA A 129 -15.92 -13.88 3.02
CA ALA A 129 -15.54 -12.55 2.56
C ALA A 129 -16.63 -11.50 2.87
N LEU A 130 -17.91 -11.85 2.70
CA LEU A 130 -19.04 -10.94 2.96
C LEU A 130 -19.06 -10.42 4.41
N VAL A 131 -18.71 -11.28 5.38
CA VAL A 131 -18.64 -10.91 6.81
C VAL A 131 -17.26 -10.36 7.17
N GLY A 132 -16.20 -10.98 6.65
CA GLY A 132 -14.83 -10.67 7.01
C GLY A 132 -14.36 -9.30 6.52
N ILE A 133 -14.68 -8.90 5.29
CA ILE A 133 -14.24 -7.60 4.74
C ILE A 133 -14.81 -6.43 5.57
N PRO A 134 -16.13 -6.36 5.88
CA PRO A 134 -16.66 -5.33 6.78
C PRO A 134 -16.04 -5.38 8.17
N LEU A 135 -15.82 -6.57 8.74
CA LEU A 135 -15.19 -6.73 10.05
C LEU A 135 -13.77 -6.15 10.04
N ASN A 136 -12.99 -6.40 8.98
CA ASN A 136 -11.65 -5.84 8.82
C ASN A 136 -11.68 -4.31 8.73
N VAL A 137 -12.62 -3.73 7.99
CA VAL A 137 -12.79 -2.27 7.93
C VAL A 137 -13.12 -1.68 9.31
N VAL A 138 -14.02 -2.33 10.07
CA VAL A 138 -14.34 -1.90 11.45
C VAL A 138 -13.12 -1.98 12.36
N PHE A 139 -12.36 -3.08 12.28
CA PHE A 139 -11.12 -3.27 13.03
C PHE A 139 -10.09 -2.17 12.73
N LEU A 140 -9.81 -1.91 11.45
CA LEU A 140 -8.88 -0.86 11.02
C LEU A 140 -9.35 0.53 11.48
N ASN A 141 -10.65 0.81 11.40
CA ASN A 141 -11.23 2.07 11.89
C ASN A 141 -11.09 2.21 13.41
N HIS A 142 -11.31 1.14 14.18
CA HIS A 142 -11.16 1.16 15.63
C HIS A 142 -9.72 1.48 16.04
N LEU A 143 -8.73 0.85 15.39
CA LEU A 143 -7.32 1.20 15.62
C LEU A 143 -7.05 2.68 15.32
N GLY A 144 -7.57 3.18 14.19
CA GLY A 144 -7.54 4.59 13.80
C GLY A 144 -8.06 5.53 14.88
N THR A 145 -9.26 5.24 15.39
CA THR A 145 -9.92 6.07 16.41
C THR A 145 -9.29 5.96 17.80
N GLY A 146 -8.83 4.77 18.20
CA GLY A 146 -8.15 4.55 19.47
C GLY A 146 -6.88 5.39 19.57
N LEU A 147 -6.03 5.38 18.54
CA LEU A 147 -4.81 6.19 18.53
C LEU A 147 -5.14 7.70 18.56
N ARG A 148 -6.16 8.12 17.82
CA ARG A 148 -6.65 9.52 17.85
C ARG A 148 -7.12 9.92 19.24
N ALA A 149 -7.82 9.05 19.95
CA ALA A 149 -8.27 9.32 21.32
C ALA A 149 -7.10 9.45 22.29
N HIS A 150 -6.07 8.61 22.15
CA HIS A 150 -4.83 8.76 22.93
C HIS A 150 -4.12 10.09 22.63
N LEU A 151 -4.00 10.49 21.36
CA LEU A 151 -3.42 11.78 20.98
C LEU A 151 -4.23 12.97 21.50
N ALA A 152 -5.56 12.91 21.42
CA ALA A 152 -6.44 13.95 21.95
C ALA A 152 -6.39 14.04 23.48
N THR A 153 -6.15 12.91 24.15
CA THR A 153 -5.92 12.90 25.60
C THR A 153 -4.63 13.63 25.90
N LEU A 154 -3.52 13.29 25.23
CA LEU A 154 -2.23 13.98 25.40
C LEU A 154 -2.33 15.50 25.14
N GLU A 155 -3.13 15.93 24.17
CA GLU A 155 -3.41 17.35 23.93
C GLU A 155 -4.18 18.03 25.08
N ARG A 156 -5.14 17.35 25.70
CA ARG A 156 -5.93 17.90 26.82
C ARG A 156 -5.10 18.10 28.09
N TRP A 157 -3.97 17.40 28.24
CA TRP A 157 -3.06 17.58 29.37
C TRP A 157 -2.13 18.80 29.20
N GLU A 158 -2.12 19.44 28.03
CA GLU A 158 -1.17 20.50 27.71
C GLU A 158 -1.86 21.86 27.51
N ASP A 159 -2.10 22.56 28.63
CA ASP A 159 -2.64 23.93 28.71
C ASP A 159 -1.63 25.02 28.24
N GLN A 160 -0.81 24.76 27.22
CA GLN A 160 0.45 25.48 27.01
C GLN A 160 0.74 26.02 25.58
N PRO A 161 1.65 27.02 25.45
CA PRO A 161 1.74 28.00 24.36
C PRO A 161 2.18 27.41 23.01
N ARG A 162 1.99 28.15 21.91
CA ARG A 162 2.29 27.83 20.49
C ARG A 162 3.54 26.98 20.18
N ARG A 163 4.56 26.98 21.05
CA ARG A 163 5.77 26.14 20.97
C ARG A 163 5.49 24.65 21.28
N SER A 164 4.57 24.32 22.19
CA SER A 164 4.16 22.95 22.51
C SER A 164 3.39 22.31 21.34
N GLN A 165 2.50 23.06 20.69
CA GLN A 165 1.75 22.59 19.52
C GLN A 165 2.66 22.23 18.33
N LEU A 166 3.72 23.01 18.09
CA LEU A 166 4.72 22.70 17.07
C LEU A 166 5.46 21.40 17.40
N LEU A 167 5.88 21.21 18.66
CA LEU A 167 6.56 19.99 19.10
C LEU A 167 5.67 18.75 19.01
N GLN A 168 4.38 18.86 19.34
CA GLN A 168 3.41 17.76 19.19
C GLN A 168 3.21 17.37 17.73
N VAL A 169 3.04 18.34 16.82
CA VAL A 169 2.89 18.08 15.38
C VAL A 169 4.16 17.46 14.79
N LEU A 170 5.34 17.98 15.16
CA LEU A 170 6.62 17.41 14.74
C LEU A 170 6.83 16.00 15.30
N GLY A 171 6.51 15.75 16.56
CA GLY A 171 6.60 14.44 17.19
C GLY A 171 5.67 13.43 16.53
N LEU A 172 4.42 13.81 16.25
CA LEU A 172 3.47 12.95 15.55
C LEU A 172 3.91 12.68 14.10
N ALA A 173 4.40 13.70 13.38
CA ALA A 173 4.93 13.53 12.03
C ALA A 173 6.14 12.59 12.02
N LEU A 174 7.08 12.76 12.97
CA LEU A 174 8.24 11.88 13.11
C LEU A 174 7.82 10.45 13.43
N PHE A 175 6.87 10.25 14.35
CA PHE A 175 6.33 8.93 14.68
C PHE A 175 5.70 8.23 13.46
N LEU A 176 4.87 8.94 12.69
CA LEU A 176 4.25 8.38 11.49
C LEU A 176 5.29 8.08 10.39
N ILE A 177 6.26 8.96 10.18
CA ILE A 177 7.33 8.74 9.19
C ILE A 177 8.18 7.54 9.59
N LEU A 178 8.67 7.52 10.83
CA LEU A 178 9.54 6.47 11.33
C LEU A 178 8.84 5.10 11.34
N GLY A 179 7.60 5.04 11.82
CA GLY A 179 6.86 3.77 11.80
C GLY A 179 6.52 3.30 10.38
N THR A 180 6.26 4.22 9.45
CA THR A 180 6.07 3.86 8.03
C THR A 180 7.35 3.31 7.43
N LEU A 181 8.51 3.92 7.73
CA LEU A 181 9.80 3.39 7.31
C LEU A 181 10.06 2.00 7.90
N VAL A 182 9.76 1.77 9.19
CA VAL A 182 9.92 0.44 9.79
C VAL A 182 9.05 -0.60 9.08
N VAL A 183 7.77 -0.30 8.87
CA VAL A 183 6.82 -1.22 8.20
C VAL A 183 7.19 -1.49 6.74
N LEU A 184 7.73 -0.49 6.02
CA LEU A 184 8.06 -0.62 4.60
C LEU A 184 9.51 -1.05 4.30
N ILE A 185 10.45 -0.98 5.26
CA ILE A 185 11.87 -1.29 4.99
C ILE A 185 12.32 -2.57 5.70
N PHE A 186 11.92 -2.76 6.96
CA PHE A 186 12.38 -3.91 7.74
C PHE A 186 11.85 -5.26 7.19
N PRO A 187 10.55 -5.41 6.89
CA PRO A 187 10.01 -6.65 6.34
C PRO A 187 10.57 -7.02 4.95
N PRO A 188 10.69 -6.09 3.97
CA PRO A 188 11.39 -6.38 2.72
C PRO A 188 12.80 -6.91 2.88
N MET A 189 13.54 -6.39 3.86
CA MET A 189 14.90 -6.88 4.15
C MET A 189 14.87 -8.32 4.67
N ALA A 190 13.89 -8.67 5.49
CA ALA A 190 13.68 -10.04 5.95
C ALA A 190 13.24 -10.96 4.80
N PHE A 191 12.28 -10.53 3.96
CA PHE A 191 11.83 -11.28 2.80
C PHE A 191 12.95 -11.51 1.79
N SER A 192 13.76 -10.50 1.48
CA SER A 192 14.91 -10.64 0.58
C SER A 192 15.87 -11.76 1.03
N ARG A 193 16.14 -11.88 2.34
CA ARG A 193 17.01 -12.95 2.87
C ARG A 193 16.35 -14.33 2.84
N VAL A 194 15.07 -14.42 3.19
CA VAL A 194 14.36 -15.71 3.29
C VAL A 194 13.98 -16.24 1.90
N GLU A 195 13.45 -15.37 1.05
CA GLU A 195 12.96 -15.70 -0.28
C GLU A 195 14.05 -15.64 -1.35
N GLY A 196 15.25 -15.16 -1.03
CA GLY A 196 16.33 -14.98 -2.00
C GLY A 196 16.04 -13.94 -3.08
N TRP A 197 15.04 -13.09 -2.86
CA TRP A 197 14.73 -11.94 -3.71
C TRP A 197 15.77 -10.83 -3.49
N SER A 198 15.97 -9.99 -4.50
CA SER A 198 16.63 -8.70 -4.31
C SER A 198 15.83 -7.82 -3.34
N PHE A 199 16.49 -6.83 -2.73
CA PHE A 199 15.79 -5.89 -1.84
C PHE A 199 14.69 -5.12 -2.60
N GLY A 200 14.91 -4.79 -3.87
CA GLY A 200 13.93 -4.10 -4.71
C GLY A 200 12.65 -4.91 -4.92
N GLU A 201 12.78 -6.22 -5.20
CA GLU A 201 11.65 -7.13 -5.31
C GLU A 201 10.91 -7.29 -3.97
N GLY A 202 11.66 -7.41 -2.86
CA GLY A 202 11.06 -7.46 -1.53
C GLY A 202 10.29 -6.18 -1.17
N PHE A 203 10.80 -5.02 -1.56
CA PHE A 203 10.13 -3.73 -1.35
C PHE A 203 8.89 -3.60 -2.23
N TYR A 204 9.00 -3.98 -3.51
CA TYR A 204 7.88 -4.04 -4.44
C TYR A 204 6.76 -4.95 -3.91
N PHE A 205 7.11 -6.16 -3.46
CA PHE A 205 6.17 -7.08 -2.81
C PHE A 205 5.47 -6.42 -1.63
N ALA A 206 6.20 -5.77 -0.72
CA ALA A 206 5.60 -5.14 0.44
C ALA A 206 4.66 -3.98 0.07
N PHE A 207 5.05 -3.16 -0.91
CA PHE A 207 4.20 -2.07 -1.38
C PHE A 207 2.91 -2.58 -2.04
N ILE A 208 3.00 -3.51 -2.99
CA ILE A 208 1.84 -4.10 -3.70
C ILE A 208 0.92 -4.86 -2.73
N THR A 209 1.49 -5.48 -1.71
CA THR A 209 0.75 -6.19 -0.66
C THR A 209 -0.01 -5.24 0.24
N LEU A 210 0.67 -4.24 0.82
CA LEU A 210 0.07 -3.33 1.79
C LEU A 210 -0.83 -2.27 1.14
N SER A 211 -0.67 -2.02 -0.16
CA SER A 211 -1.65 -1.24 -0.96
C SER A 211 -2.85 -2.06 -1.41
N THR A 212 -2.94 -3.33 -1.01
CA THR A 212 -4.00 -4.28 -1.38
C THR A 212 -4.20 -4.46 -2.89
N ILE A 213 -3.14 -4.28 -3.69
CA ILE A 213 -3.16 -4.55 -5.14
C ILE A 213 -3.01 -6.06 -5.38
N GLY A 214 -2.04 -6.69 -4.72
CA GLY A 214 -1.92 -8.15 -4.66
C GLY A 214 -1.79 -8.87 -6.01
N PHE A 215 -0.82 -8.49 -6.87
CA PHE A 215 -0.65 -9.16 -8.18
C PHE A 215 -0.35 -10.66 -8.11
N GLY A 216 0.32 -11.13 -7.05
CA GLY A 216 0.66 -12.54 -6.85
C GLY A 216 1.84 -13.06 -7.65
N ASP A 217 2.54 -12.16 -8.35
CA ASP A 217 3.85 -12.39 -8.98
C ASP A 217 4.93 -12.72 -7.93
N TYR A 218 4.88 -12.05 -6.78
CA TYR A 218 5.68 -12.37 -5.60
C TYR A 218 4.76 -12.76 -4.44
N VAL A 219 4.95 -13.96 -3.89
CA VAL A 219 4.25 -14.43 -2.69
C VAL A 219 5.19 -15.27 -1.84
N VAL A 220 5.21 -14.97 -0.54
CA VAL A 220 6.11 -15.61 0.42
C VAL A 220 5.81 -17.10 0.63
N GLY A 221 6.86 -17.89 0.82
CA GLY A 221 6.80 -19.30 1.16
C GLY A 221 6.30 -20.19 0.04
N THR A 222 6.38 -19.76 -1.23
CA THR A 222 5.84 -20.50 -2.39
C THR A 222 6.86 -21.37 -3.12
N ASP A 223 8.16 -21.14 -2.90
CA ASP A 223 9.22 -21.87 -3.60
C ASP A 223 9.37 -23.31 -3.07
N PRO A 224 9.06 -24.34 -3.88
CA PRO A 224 9.16 -25.74 -3.45
C PRO A 224 10.60 -26.18 -3.20
N SER A 225 11.60 -25.46 -3.69
CA SER A 225 13.02 -25.79 -3.50
C SER A 225 13.55 -25.36 -2.12
N LYS A 226 12.81 -24.52 -1.40
CA LYS A 226 13.21 -23.96 -0.11
C LYS A 226 12.44 -24.58 1.04
N ARG A 227 13.12 -24.76 2.17
CA ARG A 227 12.51 -25.22 3.42
C ARG A 227 12.18 -24.02 4.30
N TYR A 228 10.91 -23.69 4.38
CA TYR A 228 10.40 -22.64 5.25
C TYR A 228 10.01 -23.21 6.62
N ILE A 229 10.07 -22.37 7.66
CA ILE A 229 9.46 -22.70 8.95
C ILE A 229 7.93 -22.67 8.82
N SER A 230 7.22 -23.59 9.47
CA SER A 230 5.76 -23.71 9.32
C SER A 230 4.99 -22.43 9.70
N VAL A 231 5.50 -21.66 10.67
CA VAL A 231 4.88 -20.40 11.12
C VAL A 231 5.14 -19.22 10.19
N TYR A 232 5.99 -19.36 9.18
CA TYR A 232 6.45 -18.24 8.35
C TYR A 232 5.30 -17.52 7.64
N ARG A 233 4.42 -18.26 6.97
CA ARG A 233 3.24 -17.69 6.30
C ARG A 233 2.27 -17.07 7.30
N SER A 234 2.10 -17.64 8.48
CA SER A 234 1.29 -17.04 9.54
C SER A 234 1.88 -15.71 10.05
N LEU A 235 3.20 -15.64 10.23
CA LEU A 235 3.90 -14.41 10.61
C LEU A 235 3.77 -13.34 9.51
N ALA A 236 3.85 -13.72 8.24
CA ALA A 236 3.60 -12.82 7.13
C ALA A 236 2.15 -12.29 7.14
N ALA A 237 1.16 -13.14 7.41
CA ALA A 237 -0.24 -12.71 7.55
C ALA A 237 -0.43 -11.70 8.69
N VAL A 238 0.20 -11.96 9.85
CA VAL A 238 0.18 -11.02 10.99
C VAL A 238 0.86 -9.70 10.62
N TRP A 239 2.00 -9.74 9.94
CA TRP A 239 2.66 -8.53 9.45
C TRP A 239 1.76 -7.73 8.49
N ILE A 240 1.07 -8.39 7.55
CA ILE A 240 0.12 -7.73 6.64
C ILE A 240 -0.98 -7.02 7.43
N LEU A 241 -1.58 -7.69 8.42
CA LEU A 241 -2.62 -7.09 9.25
C LEU A 241 -2.11 -5.86 10.01
N LEU A 242 -0.91 -5.94 10.61
CA LEU A 242 -0.29 -4.83 11.31
C LEU A 242 0.11 -3.69 10.36
N GLY A 243 0.59 -4.01 9.16
CA GLY A 243 0.96 -3.04 8.14
C GLY A 243 -0.25 -2.29 7.58
N LEU A 244 -1.37 -2.99 7.33
CA LEU A 244 -2.63 -2.37 6.92
C LEU A 244 -3.23 -1.52 8.02
N ALA A 245 -3.16 -1.96 9.28
CA ALA A 245 -3.51 -1.15 10.44
C ALA A 245 -2.68 0.13 10.50
N TRP A 246 -1.37 0.03 10.28
CA TRP A 246 -0.49 1.18 10.24
C TRP A 246 -0.82 2.14 9.08
N LEU A 247 -1.06 1.62 7.88
CA LEU A 247 -1.45 2.45 6.75
C LEU A 247 -2.81 3.12 6.97
N ALA A 248 -3.79 2.42 7.55
CA ALA A 248 -5.06 3.03 7.94
C ALA A 248 -4.87 4.17 8.95
N LEU A 249 -3.94 4.01 9.91
CA LEU A 249 -3.57 5.08 10.85
C LEU A 249 -2.99 6.28 10.12
N VAL A 250 -2.04 6.06 9.20
CA VAL A 250 -1.42 7.12 8.40
C VAL A 250 -2.46 7.84 7.53
N LEU A 251 -3.36 7.11 6.86
CA LEU A 251 -4.43 7.70 6.05
C LEU A 251 -5.42 8.50 6.90
N SER A 252 -5.68 8.06 8.13
CA SER A 252 -6.55 8.78 9.04
C SER A 252 -5.88 10.04 9.61
N LEU A 253 -4.61 9.98 10.03
CA LEU A 253 -3.93 11.08 10.73
C LEU A 253 -3.22 12.06 9.78
N GLY A 254 -2.87 11.61 8.58
CA GLY A 254 -2.18 12.42 7.56
C GLY A 254 -2.89 13.71 7.20
N PRO A 255 -4.21 13.70 6.91
CA PRO A 255 -4.96 14.93 6.61
C PRO A 255 -4.99 15.91 7.79
N LEU A 256 -5.08 15.40 9.03
CA LEU A 256 -5.06 16.23 10.25
C LEU A 256 -3.69 16.91 10.42
N LEU A 257 -2.61 16.15 10.24
CA LEU A 257 -1.25 16.68 10.25
C LEU A 257 -1.06 17.75 9.17
N LEU A 258 -1.47 17.46 7.94
CA LEU A 258 -1.34 18.41 6.82
C LEU A 258 -2.09 19.72 7.12
N HIS A 259 -3.31 19.62 7.66
CA HIS A 259 -4.10 20.78 8.04
C HIS A 259 -3.40 21.60 9.14
N ARG A 260 -2.91 20.97 10.21
CA ARG A 260 -2.19 21.66 11.29
C ARG A 260 -0.89 22.29 10.81
N CYS A 261 -0.13 21.59 9.96
CA CYS A 261 1.07 22.15 9.32
C CYS A 261 0.73 23.38 8.47
N SER A 262 -0.36 23.36 7.69
CA SER A 262 -0.77 24.52 6.90
C SER A 262 -1.19 25.71 7.77
N GLN A 263 -1.89 25.47 8.88
CA GLN A 263 -2.30 26.51 9.84
C GLN A 263 -1.09 27.15 10.51
N LEU A 264 -0.13 26.35 10.96
CA LEU A 264 1.10 26.82 11.58
C LEU A 264 1.97 27.61 10.60
N TRP A 265 2.05 27.16 9.35
CA TRP A 265 2.78 27.85 8.29
C TRP A 265 2.16 29.22 7.97
N LEU A 266 0.84 29.29 7.80
CA LEU A 266 0.11 30.54 7.56
C LEU A 266 0.27 31.52 8.74
N ASN A 267 0.12 31.04 9.97
CA ASN A 267 0.30 31.85 11.17
C ASN A 267 1.75 32.32 11.35
N GLY A 268 2.75 31.54 10.91
CA GLY A 268 4.16 31.95 10.91
C GLY A 268 4.46 33.04 9.88
N ARG A 269 3.82 32.95 8.72
CA ARG A 269 3.94 33.96 7.64
C ARG A 269 3.30 35.30 8.03
N SER A 270 2.16 35.26 8.72
CA SER A 270 1.46 36.47 9.20
C SER A 270 2.29 37.27 10.23
N LEU A 271 3.00 36.59 11.14
CA LEU A 271 3.91 37.24 12.10
C LEU A 271 5.13 37.90 11.43
N ASN A 272 5.77 37.20 10.49
CA ASN A 272 6.91 37.74 9.73
C ASN A 272 6.53 39.02 8.95
N LEU A 273 5.30 39.13 8.46
CA LEU A 273 4.81 40.34 7.79
C LEU A 273 4.59 41.49 8.78
N LYS A 274 4.21 41.19 10.03
CA LYS A 274 3.96 42.20 11.07
C LYS A 274 5.27 42.78 11.62
N ASP A 275 6.30 41.95 11.78
CA ASP A 275 7.65 42.39 12.18
C ASP A 275 8.33 43.25 11.09
N ARG A 276 8.11 42.93 9.81
CA ARG A 276 8.61 43.77 8.69
C ARG A 276 7.86 45.10 8.53
N ALA A 277 6.66 45.22 9.09
CA ALA A 277 5.84 46.44 9.02
C ALA A 277 6.01 47.36 10.24
N ALA A 278 6.77 46.95 11.27
CA ALA A 278 7.06 47.79 12.42
C ALA A 278 8.14 48.84 12.06
N PRO A 279 7.87 50.16 12.23
CA PRO A 279 8.86 51.19 11.95
C PRO A 279 9.99 51.18 12.99
N ASP A 280 11.22 51.42 12.53
CA ASP A 280 12.45 51.45 13.32
C ASP A 280 12.37 52.55 14.41
N PRO A 281 12.51 52.25 15.72
CA PRO A 281 12.33 53.23 16.79
C PRO A 281 13.43 54.31 16.87
N GLN A 282 14.42 54.32 15.97
CA GLN A 282 15.55 55.26 16.03
C GLN A 282 15.26 56.67 15.45
N GLY A 283 14.01 56.99 15.11
CA GLY A 283 13.64 58.22 14.40
C GLY A 283 13.04 59.37 15.23
N LEU A 284 13.07 59.37 16.57
CA LEU A 284 12.55 60.52 17.34
C LEU A 284 13.64 61.58 17.57
N PRO A 285 13.46 62.84 17.09
CA PRO A 285 14.42 63.92 17.34
C PRO A 285 14.46 64.29 18.82
N ARG A 286 15.67 64.43 19.39
CA ARG A 286 15.88 64.89 20.77
C ARG A 286 15.37 66.34 20.91
N PRO A 287 14.70 66.70 22.02
CA PRO A 287 14.27 68.08 22.25
C PRO A 287 15.47 69.02 22.38
N GLN A 288 15.49 70.07 21.55
CA GLN A 288 16.42 71.20 21.65
C GLN A 288 16.19 71.95 22.97
N LYS A 289 17.25 72.10 23.77
CA LYS A 289 17.24 72.99 24.95
C LYS A 289 17.32 74.44 24.47
N MET A 290 16.33 75.27 24.80
CA MET A 290 16.41 76.73 24.66
C MET A 290 17.33 77.31 25.74
N PRO A 291 18.26 78.22 25.41
CA PRO A 291 19.04 78.93 26.41
C PRO A 291 18.23 80.08 27.02
N ILE A 292 18.21 80.16 28.34
CA ILE A 292 17.67 81.29 29.11
C ILE A 292 18.77 82.37 29.10
N SER A 293 18.45 83.54 28.53
CA SER A 293 19.26 84.75 28.65
C SER A 293 19.02 85.37 30.03
N ALA A 294 20.09 85.73 30.71
CA ALA A 294 20.13 86.68 31.81
C ALA A 294 21.06 87.83 31.41
#